data_AF-A0A2I1HX31-F1
#
_entry.id   AF-A0A2I1HX31-F1
#
_cell.length_a   1.000
_cell.length_b   1.000
_cell.length_c   1.000
_cell.angle_alpha   90.00
_cell.angle_beta   90.00
_cell.angle_gamma   90.00
#
_symmetry.space_group_name_H-M   'P 1'
#
loop_
_entity.id
_entity.type
_entity.pdbx_description
1 polymer ?
#
loop_
_entity_poly.entity_id
_entity_poly.type
_entity_poly.pdbx_seq_one_letter_code
_entity_poly.pdbx_strand_id
1 'polypeptide(L)'
;MDYSDQCISSDDNISSTNTNSSCNGSENMISGSAQHLSYLFDTAIKSGQQEILDWYNYSLEFESRVDALTADGRIKDKTARSKIYKEMKPFLPAKITQDNLRKKTLRARKHLTLFGKNGVGIDKIKSSKKIY
;
A
#
# COMPACT_ATOMS: atom_id res chain seq x y z
N MET A 1 -75.11 -3.85 8.97
CA MET A 1 -73.93 -4.36 9.68
C MET A 1 -72.76 -3.84 8.88
N ASP A 2 -71.94 -2.93 9.37
CA ASP A 2 -71.12 -3.05 10.57
C ASP A 2 -70.80 -1.66 11.14
N TYR A 3 -70.61 -1.58 12.45
CA TYR A 3 -70.22 -0.39 13.20
C TYR A 3 -68.77 -0.01 12.88
N SER A 4 -68.47 1.29 12.72
CA SER A 4 -67.11 1.82 12.76
C SER A 4 -67.06 2.86 13.88
N ASP A 5 -66.51 2.47 15.03
CA ASP A 5 -66.18 3.39 16.11
C ASP A 5 -64.79 4.02 15.87
N GLN A 6 -64.74 5.34 15.98
CA GLN A 6 -63.54 6.14 16.18
C GLN A 6 -63.30 6.31 17.69
N CYS A 7 -62.05 6.22 18.15
CA CYS A 7 -61.42 7.18 19.09
C CYS A 7 -59.91 6.89 19.28
N ILE A 8 -59.01 7.83 18.93
CA ILE A 8 -58.34 8.87 19.75
C ILE A 8 -57.07 8.38 20.48
N SER A 9 -55.92 8.90 19.99
CA SER A 9 -54.69 9.42 20.64
C SER A 9 -54.45 9.18 22.14
N SER A 10 -53.22 8.82 22.53
CA SER A 10 -52.26 9.75 23.20
C SER A 10 -50.88 9.13 23.42
N ASP A 11 -49.88 10.01 23.30
CA ASP A 11 -48.44 9.82 23.45
C ASP A 11 -48.00 9.34 24.83
N ASP A 12 -46.86 8.65 24.89
CA ASP A 12 -45.84 8.92 25.90
C ASP A 12 -44.43 8.51 25.41
N ASN A 13 -43.65 9.53 25.05
CA ASN A 13 -42.35 9.85 25.64
C ASN A 13 -41.22 8.78 25.61
N ILE A 14 -40.18 9.03 24.82
CA ILE A 14 -38.81 9.31 25.34
C ILE A 14 -38.02 10.09 24.27
N SER A 15 -37.59 11.27 24.68
CA SER A 15 -36.68 12.17 23.97
C SER A 15 -35.22 11.72 24.08
N SER A 16 -34.50 12.01 23.00
CA SER A 16 -33.08 12.37 22.90
C SER A 16 -32.01 11.30 23.19
N THR A 17 -31.24 10.95 22.16
CA THR A 17 -29.96 11.65 21.92
C THR A 17 -29.37 11.32 20.55
N ASN A 18 -28.78 12.36 20.00
CA ASN A 18 -28.03 12.44 18.77
C ASN A 18 -26.92 11.38 18.70
N THR A 19 -26.97 10.49 17.71
CA THR A 19 -25.74 9.93 17.14
C THR A 19 -25.81 10.14 15.65
N ASN A 20 -25.15 11.20 15.20
CA ASN A 20 -24.51 11.21 13.89
C ASN A 20 -23.55 10.01 13.90
N SER A 21 -24.10 8.85 13.56
CA SER A 21 -23.36 7.63 13.27
C SER A 21 -22.51 7.96 12.06
N SER A 22 -21.29 8.39 12.35
CA SER A 22 -20.19 8.37 11.41
C SER A 22 -20.17 6.97 10.84
N CYS A 23 -20.54 6.85 9.57
CA CYS A 23 -20.60 5.59 8.84
C CYS A 23 -19.19 4.99 8.78
N ASN A 24 -18.80 4.27 9.83
CA ASN A 24 -17.68 3.35 9.82
C ASN A 24 -18.14 2.16 8.99
N GLY A 25 -17.97 2.27 7.67
CA GLY A 25 -18.36 1.26 6.68
C GLY A 25 -17.54 -0.03 6.73
N SER A 26 -17.26 -0.57 7.93
CA SER A 26 -16.43 -1.75 8.13
C SER A 26 -17.04 -2.82 9.03
N GLU A 27 -18.27 -2.66 9.52
CA GLU A 27 -18.80 -3.55 10.56
C GLU A 27 -19.87 -4.54 10.12
N ASN A 28 -20.02 -4.83 8.82
CA ASN A 28 -20.92 -5.90 8.40
C ASN A 28 -20.44 -6.76 7.22
N MET A 29 -19.13 -6.85 7.01
CA MET A 29 -18.60 -7.80 6.05
C MET A 29 -18.61 -9.20 6.67
N ILE A 30 -19.68 -9.96 6.39
CA ILE A 30 -19.85 -11.32 6.91
C ILE A 30 -18.62 -12.15 6.56
N SER A 31 -17.83 -12.52 7.58
CA SER A 31 -16.68 -13.41 7.43
C SER A 31 -17.12 -14.72 6.78
N GLY A 32 -16.38 -15.19 5.79
CA GLY A 32 -16.72 -16.38 4.99
C GLY A 32 -17.67 -16.13 3.81
N SER A 33 -18.20 -14.92 3.63
CA SER A 33 -18.96 -14.58 2.41
C SER A 33 -18.04 -14.40 1.20
N ALA A 34 -18.60 -14.63 -0.01
CA ALA A 34 -17.90 -14.32 -1.26
C ALA A 34 -17.52 -12.83 -1.37
N GLN A 35 -18.33 -11.94 -0.78
CA GLN A 35 -18.03 -10.52 -0.71
C GLN A 35 -16.74 -10.29 0.07
N HIS A 36 -16.60 -10.90 1.26
CA HIS A 36 -15.39 -10.80 2.07
C HIS A 36 -14.15 -11.31 1.32
N LEU A 37 -14.27 -12.42 0.59
CA LEU A 37 -13.19 -12.92 -0.27
C LEU A 37 -12.79 -11.92 -1.36
N SER A 38 -13.76 -11.26 -2.01
CA SER A 38 -13.49 -10.22 -3.03
C SER A 38 -12.70 -9.05 -2.44
N TYR A 39 -13.08 -8.58 -1.25
CA TYR A 39 -12.35 -7.50 -0.57
C TYR A 39 -10.92 -7.88 -0.20
N LEU A 40 -10.70 -9.09 0.30
CA LEU A 40 -9.35 -9.58 0.59
C LEU A 40 -8.50 -9.68 -0.67
N PHE A 41 -9.09 -10.13 -1.79
CA PHE A 41 -8.41 -10.19 -3.08
C PHE A 41 -8.00 -8.79 -3.56
N ASP A 42 -8.92 -7.82 -3.58
CA ASP A 42 -8.62 -6.45 -3.98
C ASP A 42 -7.55 -5.82 -3.09
N THR A 43 -7.61 -6.10 -1.78
CA THR A 43 -6.61 -5.63 -0.81
C THR A 43 -5.25 -6.23 -1.09
N ALA A 44 -5.18 -7.53 -1.40
CA ALA A 44 -3.93 -8.21 -1.75
C ALA A 44 -3.33 -7.65 -3.05
N ILE A 45 -4.14 -7.39 -4.07
CA ILE A 45 -3.69 -6.77 -5.32
C ILE A 45 -3.11 -5.37 -5.06
N LYS A 46 -3.85 -4.52 -4.33
CA LYS A 46 -3.40 -3.16 -3.99
C LYS A 46 -2.10 -3.18 -3.17
N SER A 47 -2.01 -4.07 -2.19
CA SER A 47 -0.82 -4.25 -1.37
C SER A 47 0.39 -4.69 -2.21
N GLY A 48 0.21 -5.66 -3.12
CA GLY A 48 1.27 -6.10 -4.02
C GLY A 48 1.74 -5.01 -5.00
N GLN A 49 0.82 -4.20 -5.54
CA GLN A 49 1.16 -3.05 -6.37
C GLN A 49 1.97 -2.01 -5.60
N GLN A 50 1.56 -1.71 -4.36
CA GLN A 50 2.27 -0.78 -3.50
C GLN A 50 3.66 -1.30 -3.17
N GLU A 51 3.81 -2.59 -2.86
CA GLU A 51 5.13 -3.20 -2.62
C GLU A 51 6.05 -3.03 -3.86
N ILE A 52 5.54 -3.30 -5.06
CA ILE A 52 6.31 -3.11 -6.31
C ILE A 52 6.72 -1.64 -6.48
N LEU A 53 5.80 -0.70 -6.20
CA LEU A 53 6.06 0.74 -6.31
C LEU A 53 7.14 1.19 -5.31
N ASP A 54 7.08 0.72 -4.08
CA ASP A 54 8.07 1.05 -3.04
C ASP A 54 9.46 0.49 -3.42
N TRP A 55 9.53 -0.73 -3.96
CA TRP A 55 10.80 -1.27 -4.47
C TRP A 55 11.34 -0.50 -5.67
N TYR A 56 10.46 -0.05 -6.58
CA TYR A 56 10.84 0.82 -7.70
C TYR A 56 11.44 2.15 -7.20
N ASN A 57 10.74 2.85 -6.31
CA ASN A 57 11.19 4.14 -5.76
C ASN A 57 12.50 3.98 -4.98
N TYR A 58 12.59 2.95 -4.13
CA TYR A 58 13.81 2.61 -3.41
C TYR A 58 15.01 2.42 -4.36
N SER A 59 14.84 1.65 -5.43
CA SER A 59 15.94 1.39 -6.36
C SER A 59 16.29 2.61 -7.21
N LEU A 60 15.31 3.44 -7.57
CA LEU A 60 15.55 4.71 -8.26
C LEU A 60 16.41 5.67 -7.40
N GLU A 61 16.02 5.88 -6.14
CA GLU A 61 16.80 6.72 -5.21
C GLU A 61 18.17 6.12 -4.92
N PHE A 62 18.25 4.79 -4.79
CA PHE A 62 19.52 4.10 -4.55
C PHE A 62 20.51 4.32 -5.69
N GLU A 63 20.10 4.09 -6.95
CA GLU A 63 20.98 4.34 -8.11
C GLU A 63 21.31 5.81 -8.26
N SER A 64 20.37 6.73 -8.02
CA SER A 64 20.65 8.18 -8.03
C SER A 64 21.74 8.57 -7.01
N ARG A 65 21.72 7.99 -5.81
CA ARG A 65 22.79 8.18 -4.81
C ARG A 65 24.11 7.55 -5.25
N VAL A 66 24.08 6.40 -5.91
CA VAL A 66 25.30 5.78 -6.48
C VAL A 66 25.91 6.72 -7.52
N ASP A 67 25.10 7.21 -8.47
CA ASP A 67 25.53 8.13 -9.53
C ASP A 67 26.11 9.42 -8.94
N ALA A 68 25.46 10.00 -7.92
CA ALA A 68 25.96 11.19 -7.24
C ALA A 68 27.32 10.95 -6.56
N LEU A 69 27.53 9.77 -5.96
CA LEU A 69 28.80 9.42 -5.33
C LEU A 69 29.91 9.11 -6.34
N THR A 70 29.57 8.61 -7.52
CA THR A 70 30.54 8.20 -8.56
C THR A 70 30.79 9.28 -9.62
N ALA A 71 30.04 10.39 -9.58
CA ALA A 71 30.07 11.47 -10.58
C ALA A 71 31.46 12.08 -10.81
N ASP A 72 32.30 12.15 -9.78
CA ASP A 72 33.67 12.68 -9.88
C ASP A 72 34.71 11.64 -10.33
N GLY A 73 34.30 10.39 -10.54
CA GLY A 73 35.16 9.26 -10.93
C GLY A 73 36.12 8.76 -9.85
N ARG A 74 36.18 9.39 -8.67
CA ARG A 74 37.11 9.03 -7.59
C ARG A 74 36.60 7.83 -6.80
N ILE A 75 35.29 7.74 -6.62
CA ILE A 75 34.64 6.63 -5.92
C ILE A 75 34.19 5.58 -6.94
N LYS A 76 34.64 4.33 -6.75
CA LYS A 76 34.17 3.19 -7.55
C LYS A 76 32.76 2.77 -7.11
N ASP A 77 31.95 2.26 -8.04
CA ASP A 77 30.58 1.75 -7.78
C ASP A 77 30.49 0.86 -6.53
N LYS A 78 31.38 -0.13 -6.41
CA LYS A 78 31.43 -1.04 -5.25
C LYS A 78 31.56 -0.28 -3.92
N THR A 79 32.37 0.78 -3.88
CA THR A 79 32.58 1.61 -2.70
C THR A 79 31.37 2.50 -2.42
N ALA A 80 30.82 3.13 -3.46
CA ALA A 80 29.61 3.96 -3.34
C ALA A 80 28.44 3.15 -2.76
N ARG A 81 28.16 1.97 -3.32
CA ARG A 81 27.10 1.08 -2.82
C ARG A 81 27.34 0.61 -1.40
N SER A 82 28.58 0.25 -1.06
CA SER A 82 28.96 -0.13 0.31
C SER A 82 28.72 1.01 1.30
N LYS A 83 29.01 2.25 0.91
CA LYS A 83 28.75 3.46 1.71
C LYS A 83 27.26 3.64 1.98
N ILE A 84 26.42 3.54 0.95
CA ILE A 84 24.95 3.64 1.10
C ILE A 84 24.41 2.54 2.03
N TYR A 85 24.90 1.30 1.90
CA TYR A 85 24.48 0.23 2.81
C TYR A 85 24.84 0.50 4.27
N LYS A 86 26.03 1.07 4.54
CA LYS A 86 26.45 1.45 5.89
C LYS A 86 25.60 2.59 6.45
N GLU A 87 25.29 3.59 5.63
CA GLU A 87 24.42 4.71 6.01
C GLU A 87 22.99 4.26 6.31
N MET A 88 22.47 3.29 5.54
CA MET A 88 21.10 2.80 5.73
C MET A 88 20.96 1.85 6.93
N LYS A 89 22.04 1.13 7.28
CA LYS A 89 22.02 0.04 8.28
C LYS A 89 21.40 0.43 9.65
N PRO A 90 21.67 1.60 10.25
CA PRO A 90 21.06 2.00 11.53
C PRO A 90 19.54 2.15 11.49
N PHE A 91 18.96 2.39 10.30
CA PHE A 91 17.53 2.58 10.12
C PHE A 91 16.77 1.27 9.84
N LEU A 92 17.49 0.16 9.72
CA LEU A 92 16.90 -1.14 9.43
C LEU A 92 16.66 -1.96 10.70
N PRO A 93 15.68 -2.89 10.68
CA PRO A 93 15.54 -3.88 11.72
C PRO A 93 16.86 -4.63 11.96
N ALA A 94 17.21 -4.86 13.23
CA ALA A 94 18.49 -5.44 13.63
C ALA A 94 18.84 -6.74 12.88
N LYS A 95 17.81 -7.55 12.58
CA LYS A 95 17.90 -8.82 11.85
C LYS A 95 18.35 -8.74 10.38
N ILE A 96 18.31 -7.56 9.75
CA ILE A 96 18.68 -7.43 8.34
C ILE A 96 20.20 -7.35 8.20
N THR A 97 20.84 -8.44 7.75
CA THR A 97 22.27 -8.44 7.44
C THR A 97 22.57 -7.61 6.18
N GLN A 98 23.83 -7.19 6.02
CA GLN A 98 24.24 -6.44 4.83
C GLN A 98 24.10 -7.26 3.54
N ASP A 99 24.29 -8.58 3.59
CA ASP A 99 24.10 -9.47 2.44
C ASP A 99 22.64 -9.61 2.05
N ASN A 100 21.75 -9.71 3.04
CA ASN A 100 20.31 -9.70 2.79
C ASN A 100 19.86 -8.37 2.18
N LEU A 101 20.46 -7.26 2.64
CA LEU A 101 20.20 -5.95 2.07
C LEU A 101 20.63 -5.89 0.60
N ARG A 102 21.85 -6.33 0.27
CA ARG A 102 22.34 -6.41 -1.12
C ARG A 102 21.43 -7.24 -2.02
N LYS A 103 20.96 -8.40 -1.54
CA LYS A 103 20.01 -9.25 -2.28
C LYS A 103 18.69 -8.53 -2.54
N LYS A 104 18.15 -7.82 -1.54
CA LYS A 104 16.94 -7.01 -1.68
C LYS A 104 17.13 -5.87 -2.68
N THR A 105 18.25 -5.15 -2.61
CA THR A 105 18.58 -4.10 -3.57
C THR A 105 18.69 -4.64 -5.00
N LEU A 106 19.34 -5.80 -5.19
CA LEU A 106 19.41 -6.44 -6.50
C LEU A 106 18.02 -6.80 -7.04
N ARG A 107 17.11 -7.28 -6.19
CA ARG A 107 15.72 -7.55 -6.58
C ARG A 107 14.98 -6.25 -6.93
N ALA A 108 15.12 -5.20 -6.12
CA ALA A 108 14.52 -3.90 -6.35
C ALA A 108 14.96 -3.30 -7.70
N ARG A 109 16.25 -3.40 -8.03
CA ARG A 109 16.78 -2.95 -9.33
C ARG A 109 16.11 -3.62 -10.51
N LYS A 110 15.67 -4.89 -10.40
CA LYS A 110 14.89 -5.54 -11.45
C LYS A 110 13.54 -4.85 -11.68
N HIS A 111 12.89 -4.35 -10.62
CA HIS A 111 11.67 -3.55 -10.75
C HIS A 111 11.95 -2.22 -11.44
N LEU A 112 13.05 -1.53 -11.10
CA LEU A 112 13.48 -0.32 -11.83
C LEU A 112 13.75 -0.60 -13.31
N THR A 113 14.44 -1.68 -13.65
CA THR A 113 14.68 -2.05 -15.05
C THR A 113 13.37 -2.36 -15.78
N LEU A 114 12.45 -3.09 -15.15
CA LEU A 114 11.21 -3.51 -15.78
C LEU A 114 10.20 -2.38 -15.95
N PHE A 115 10.12 -1.45 -14.99
CA PHE A 115 9.11 -0.37 -14.97
C PHE A 115 9.67 1.03 -15.22
N GLY A 116 10.98 1.17 -15.36
CA GLY A 116 11.65 2.45 -15.62
C GLY A 116 11.56 2.90 -17.07
N LYS A 117 12.38 3.88 -17.45
CA LYS A 117 12.32 4.61 -18.74
C LYS A 117 12.35 3.72 -19.98
N ASN A 118 12.97 2.54 -19.90
CA ASN A 118 13.13 1.59 -21.01
C ASN A 118 12.25 0.34 -20.86
N GLY A 119 11.41 0.30 -19.83
CA GLY A 119 10.60 -0.85 -19.47
C GLY A 119 9.15 -0.72 -19.94
N VAL A 120 8.26 -1.48 -19.31
CA VAL A 120 6.81 -1.45 -19.57
C VAL A 120 6.11 -0.17 -19.06
N GLY A 121 6.81 0.66 -18.28
CA GLY A 121 6.30 1.92 -17.73
C GLY A 121 5.67 1.77 -16.33
N ILE A 122 5.85 2.81 -15.50
CA ILE A 122 5.34 2.86 -14.12
C ILE A 122 3.80 2.91 -14.06
N ASP A 123 3.16 3.37 -15.13
CA ASP A 123 1.69 3.38 -15.29
C ASP A 123 1.10 1.96 -15.19
N LYS A 124 1.87 0.95 -15.60
CA LYS A 124 1.46 -0.47 -15.54
C LYS A 124 1.39 -1.03 -14.13
N ILE A 125 2.09 -0.43 -13.17
CA ILE A 125 1.99 -0.83 -11.75
C ILE A 125 0.65 -0.40 -11.18
N LYS A 126 0.11 0.76 -11.61
CA LYS A 126 -1.10 1.37 -11.06
C LYS A 126 -2.38 0.97 -11.80
N SER A 127 -2.28 0.27 -12.92
CA SER A 127 -3.38 0.13 -13.88
C SER A 127 -4.36 -1.03 -13.66
N SER A 128 -4.35 -1.74 -12.53
CA SER A 128 -5.40 -2.75 -12.22
C SER A 128 -6.76 -2.14 -11.84
N LYS A 129 -7.10 -0.95 -12.35
CA LYS A 129 -8.33 -0.21 -11.99
C LYS A 129 -9.54 -0.46 -12.89
N LYS A 130 -9.46 -1.31 -13.92
CA LYS A 130 -10.62 -1.64 -14.76
C LYS A 130 -10.54 -3.04 -15.32
N ILE A 131 -10.95 -4.03 -14.53
CA ILE A 131 -11.62 -5.21 -15.09
C ILE A 131 -12.84 -5.45 -14.19
N TYR A 132 -13.96 -4.83 -14.58
CA TYR A 132 -15.31 -5.24 -14.19
C TYR A 132 -16.07 -5.52 -15.48
#